data_AF-A0A963DRX5-F1
#
_entry.id   AF-A0A963DRX5-F1
#
_cell.length_a   1.000
_cell.length_b   1.000
_cell.length_c   1.000
_cell.angle_alpha   90.00
_cell.angle_beta   90.00
_cell.angle_gamma   90.00
#
_symmetry.space_group_name_H-M   'P 1'
#
loop_
_entity.id
_entity.type
_entity.pdbx_description
1 polymer ?
#
loop_
_entity_poly.entity_id
_entity_poly.type
_entity_poly.pdbx_seq_one_letter_code
_entity_poly.pdbx_strand_id
1 'polypeptide(L)'
;LRLMVSCGAAAGLAAAYHTPLAGAVFVAEILLGSLALAQLGPVVVAAVVSHGITIALVGPGVRFPMATVPPFAASQAMIMLAFAPISGMAGAALLYWLELARRLFVKLALPLPLPLILGGLIVGALSLWRPEVWGNGDSGIRQQIDGLWSWQIVTLVLALKLLAVAATTGSGAPGGVFTPTLFVGAAFGALLSAALAALGYTGAAEPVYAVLGMATVLAGTTHAPVMAALMVAEMTGQYSLLTVFLPACVVATLVSQRLHPQSIYGLSAPTEEPK
;
A
#
# COMPACT_ATOMS: atom_id res chain seq x y z
N LEU A 1 -7.95 28.37 0.61
CA LEU A 1 -8.56 27.10 0.14
C LEU A 1 -7.57 25.94 0.11
N ARG A 2 -6.43 26.04 -0.61
CA ARG A 2 -5.45 24.92 -0.75
C ARG A 2 -5.02 24.32 0.59
N LEU A 3 -4.61 25.15 1.56
CA LEU A 3 -4.22 24.68 2.90
C LEU A 3 -5.37 23.97 3.65
N MET A 4 -6.61 24.44 3.53
CA MET A 4 -7.76 23.80 4.19
C MET A 4 -8.07 22.42 3.58
N VAL A 5 -7.98 22.30 2.25
CA VAL A 5 -8.12 21.01 1.55
C VAL A 5 -7.00 20.05 1.95
N SER A 6 -5.77 20.55 2.03
CA SER A 6 -4.61 19.82 2.56
C SER A 6 -4.83 19.31 3.99
N CYS A 7 -5.32 20.16 4.89
CA CYS A 7 -5.66 19.75 6.25
C CYS A 7 -6.73 18.65 6.28
N GLY A 8 -7.79 18.79 5.46
CA GLY A 8 -8.85 17.78 5.35
C GLY A 8 -8.34 16.43 4.81
N ALA A 9 -7.48 16.45 3.79
CA ALA A 9 -6.87 15.25 3.22
C ALA A 9 -5.98 14.51 4.24
N ALA A 10 -5.12 15.24 4.96
CA ALA A 10 -4.28 14.65 6.01
C ALA A 10 -5.12 14.10 7.17
N ALA A 11 -6.13 14.84 7.63
CA ALA A 11 -7.07 14.41 8.66
C ALA A 11 -7.81 13.12 8.25
N GLY A 12 -8.27 13.04 7.01
CA GLY A 12 -8.94 11.85 6.48
C GLY A 12 -8.02 10.63 6.43
N LEU A 13 -6.78 10.77 5.96
CA LEU A 13 -5.81 9.67 5.94
C LEU A 13 -5.45 9.21 7.37
N ALA A 14 -5.23 10.16 8.29
CA ALA A 14 -4.93 9.87 9.68
C ALA A 14 -6.07 9.11 10.38
N ALA A 15 -7.32 9.50 10.14
CA ALA A 15 -8.49 8.78 10.66
C ALA A 15 -8.64 7.39 10.04
N ALA A 16 -8.43 7.28 8.72
CA ALA A 16 -8.61 6.03 8.00
C ALA A 16 -7.59 4.95 8.40
N TYR A 17 -6.37 5.33 8.79
CA TYR A 17 -5.26 4.38 9.00
C TYR A 17 -4.57 4.45 10.35
N HIS A 18 -4.97 5.35 11.26
CA HIS A 18 -4.26 5.65 12.51
C HIS A 18 -2.82 6.15 12.28
N THR A 19 -2.61 6.94 11.22
CA THR A 19 -1.27 7.39 10.79
C THR A 19 -1.18 8.92 10.61
N PRO A 20 -1.13 9.71 11.69
CA PRO A 20 -1.12 11.16 11.59
C PRO A 20 0.13 11.73 10.89
N LEU A 21 1.31 11.14 11.10
CA LEU A 21 2.54 11.63 10.47
C LEU A 21 2.57 11.29 8.97
N ALA A 22 2.22 10.04 8.62
CA ALA A 22 2.12 9.63 7.22
C ALA A 22 1.03 10.41 6.48
N GLY A 23 -0.09 10.73 7.14
CA GLY A 23 -1.13 11.61 6.62
C GLY A 23 -0.61 13.01 6.27
N ALA A 24 0.20 13.62 7.13
CA ALA A 24 0.79 14.92 6.84
C ALA A 24 1.84 14.86 5.72
N VAL A 25 2.68 13.82 5.72
CA VAL A 25 3.72 13.64 4.69
C VAL A 25 3.11 13.27 3.34
N PHE A 26 2.01 12.51 3.30
CA PHE A 26 1.23 12.24 2.09
C PHE A 26 0.83 13.54 1.38
N VAL A 27 0.34 14.52 2.14
CA VAL A 27 -0.04 15.81 1.58
C VAL A 27 1.18 16.55 1.04
N ALA A 28 2.31 16.52 1.76
CA ALA A 28 3.53 17.21 1.33
C ALA A 28 4.17 16.57 0.08
N GLU A 29 4.27 15.25 0.04
CA GLU A 29 4.97 14.49 -1.00
C GLU A 29 4.10 14.30 -2.25
N ILE A 30 2.79 14.09 -2.10
CA ILE A 30 1.89 13.78 -3.22
C ILE A 30 1.02 14.96 -3.62
N LEU A 31 0.30 15.60 -2.68
CA LEU A 31 -0.66 16.66 -3.05
C LEU A 31 0.00 17.99 -3.36
N LEU A 32 1.04 18.36 -2.61
CA LEU A 32 1.74 19.63 -2.75
C LEU A 32 3.00 19.52 -3.61
N GLY A 33 3.53 18.31 -3.79
CA GLY A 33 4.78 18.05 -4.52
C GLY A 33 5.99 18.82 -3.98
N SER A 34 5.88 19.35 -2.75
CA SER A 34 6.90 20.17 -2.11
C SER A 34 6.76 20.10 -0.60
N LEU A 35 7.88 19.82 0.08
CA LEU A 35 8.00 19.85 1.53
C LEU A 35 8.18 21.31 2.00
N ALA A 36 7.12 22.11 1.87
CA ALA A 36 7.09 23.45 2.44
C ALA A 36 6.82 23.36 3.96
N LEU A 37 7.88 23.46 4.77
CA LEU A 37 7.80 23.42 6.25
C LEU A 37 6.74 24.37 6.82
N ALA A 38 6.54 25.54 6.20
CA ALA A 38 5.54 26.51 6.62
C ALA A 38 4.08 26.00 6.52
N GLN A 39 3.81 25.04 5.63
CA GLN A 39 2.47 24.47 5.45
C GLN A 39 2.25 23.19 6.28
N LEU A 40 3.33 22.57 6.77
CA LEU A 40 3.24 21.34 7.56
C LEU A 40 2.58 21.55 8.92
N GLY A 41 2.84 22.68 9.59
CA GLY A 41 2.30 22.94 10.94
C GLY A 41 0.78 22.73 11.02
N PRO A 42 -0.04 23.46 10.23
CA PRO A 42 -1.50 23.29 10.25
C PRO A 42 -1.96 21.89 9.80
N VAL A 43 -1.27 21.28 8.84
CA VAL A 43 -1.61 19.95 8.31
C VAL A 43 -1.38 18.86 9.36
N VAL A 44 -0.25 18.92 10.07
CA VAL A 44 0.09 18.00 11.17
C VAL A 44 -0.91 18.16 12.31
N VAL A 45 -1.24 19.40 12.70
CA VAL A 45 -2.24 19.65 13.76
C VAL A 45 -3.59 19.03 13.38
N ALA A 46 -4.05 19.23 12.14
CA ALA A 46 -5.30 18.63 11.68
C ALA A 46 -5.27 17.09 11.71
N ALA A 47 -4.16 16.48 11.27
CA ALA A 47 -3.97 15.03 11.31
C ALA A 47 -3.98 14.48 12.73
N VAL A 48 -3.28 15.13 13.67
CA VAL A 48 -3.22 14.74 15.09
C VAL A 48 -4.58 14.89 15.76
N VAL A 49 -5.31 15.99 15.51
CA VAL A 49 -6.67 16.17 16.04
C VAL A 49 -7.60 15.07 15.53
N SER A 50 -7.56 14.78 14.22
CA SER A 50 -8.34 13.69 13.62
C SER A 50 -8.01 12.32 14.23
N HIS A 51 -6.72 12.05 14.45
CA HIS A 51 -6.27 10.83 15.09
C HIS A 51 -6.74 10.75 16.55
N GLY A 52 -6.70 11.85 17.31
CA GLY A 52 -7.21 11.92 18.68
C GLY A 52 -8.71 11.62 18.76
N ILE A 53 -9.50 12.15 17.83
CA ILE A 53 -10.94 11.82 17.70
C ILE A 53 -11.12 10.34 17.36
N THR A 54 -10.30 9.81 16.45
CA THR A 54 -10.36 8.39 16.07
C THR A 54 -10.06 7.49 17.27
N ILE A 55 -9.05 7.82 18.08
CA ILE A 55 -8.75 7.11 19.33
C ILE A 55 -9.93 7.18 20.30
N ALA A 56 -10.55 8.35 20.45
CA ALA A 56 -11.68 8.54 21.37
C ALA A 56 -12.92 7.72 20.96
N LEU A 57 -13.14 7.50 19.66
CA LEU A 57 -14.31 6.80 19.12
C LEU A 57 -14.10 5.31 18.89
N VAL A 58 -12.92 4.93 18.36
CA VAL A 58 -12.61 3.56 17.91
C VAL A 58 -11.72 2.83 18.91
N GLY A 59 -10.96 3.57 19.71
CA GLY A 59 -10.00 3.06 20.67
C GLY A 59 -8.54 3.30 20.24
N PRO A 60 -7.61 3.26 21.21
CA PRO A 60 -6.19 3.39 20.93
C PRO A 60 -5.63 2.13 20.28
N GLY A 61 -4.57 2.28 19.49
CA GLY A 61 -3.85 1.16 18.93
C GLY A 61 -3.23 1.48 17.58
N VAL A 62 -2.46 0.52 17.10
CA VAL A 62 -1.95 0.48 15.74
C VAL A 62 -2.79 -0.51 14.94
N ARG A 63 -2.83 -0.35 13.62
CA ARG A 63 -3.71 -1.15 12.75
C ARG A 63 -3.24 -2.61 12.62
N PHE A 64 -1.93 -2.81 12.56
CA PHE A 64 -1.28 -4.10 12.40
C PHE A 64 -0.25 -4.34 13.50
N PRO A 65 -0.68 -4.56 14.76
CA PRO A 65 0.24 -4.79 15.85
C PRO A 65 1.05 -6.07 15.61
N MET A 66 2.36 -5.97 15.80
CA MET A 66 3.29 -7.09 15.69
C MET A 66 4.19 -7.18 16.93
N ALA A 67 4.77 -8.35 17.15
CA ALA A 67 5.78 -8.52 18.19
C ALA A 67 6.95 -7.55 17.98
N THR A 68 7.57 -7.12 19.09
CA THR A 68 8.75 -6.26 19.05
C THR A 68 9.85 -6.90 18.21
N VAL A 69 10.27 -6.21 17.16
CA VAL A 69 11.33 -6.72 16.29
C VAL A 69 12.67 -6.58 17.00
N PRO A 70 13.42 -7.68 17.22
CA PRO A 70 14.74 -7.60 17.82
C PRO A 70 15.69 -6.81 16.90
N PRO A 71 16.77 -6.22 17.45
CA PRO A 71 17.80 -5.61 16.62
C PRO A 71 18.33 -6.62 15.60
N PHE A 72 18.35 -6.22 14.33
CA PHE A 72 18.85 -7.04 13.23
C PHE A 72 20.28 -6.65 12.86
N ALA A 73 21.05 -7.63 12.39
CA ALA A 73 22.42 -7.43 11.95
C ALA A 73 22.47 -6.62 10.64
N ALA A 74 23.60 -5.97 10.37
CA ALA A 74 23.81 -5.26 9.10
C ALA A 74 23.63 -6.17 7.87
N SER A 75 23.97 -7.46 7.97
CA SER A 75 23.73 -8.46 6.91
C SER A 75 22.25 -8.65 6.60
N GLN A 76 21.40 -8.70 7.62
CA GLN A 76 19.95 -8.81 7.45
C GLN A 76 19.38 -7.54 6.82
N ALA A 77 19.84 -6.36 7.25
CA ALA A 77 19.48 -5.09 6.65
C ALA A 77 19.88 -5.00 5.16
N MET A 78 21.07 -5.49 4.80
CA MET A 78 21.53 -5.53 3.40
C MET A 78 20.64 -6.42 2.53
N ILE A 79 20.17 -7.55 3.06
CA ILE A 79 19.26 -8.44 2.32
C ILE A 79 17.88 -7.82 2.16
N MET A 80 17.38 -7.13 3.18
CA MET A 80 16.14 -6.34 3.07
C MET A 80 16.28 -5.23 2.02
N LEU A 81 17.43 -4.55 1.97
CA LEU A 81 17.70 -3.56 0.93
C LEU A 81 17.83 -4.18 -0.46
N ALA A 82 18.45 -5.36 -0.58
CA ALA A 82 18.56 -6.09 -1.83
C ALA A 82 17.19 -6.56 -2.39
N PHE A 83 16.17 -6.65 -1.54
CA PHE A 83 14.80 -6.93 -1.96
C PHE A 83 14.09 -5.72 -2.58
N ALA A 84 14.49 -4.51 -2.21
CA ALA A 84 13.83 -3.28 -2.63
C ALA A 84 13.65 -3.16 -4.16
N PRO A 85 14.65 -3.45 -5.02
CA PRO A 85 14.47 -3.43 -6.47
C PRO A 85 13.36 -4.36 -6.94
N ILE A 86 13.32 -5.59 -6.42
CA ILE A 86 12.34 -6.60 -6.83
C ILE A 86 10.92 -6.15 -6.43
N SER A 87 10.77 -5.61 -5.22
CA SER A 87 9.48 -5.04 -4.78
C SER A 87 9.08 -3.78 -5.56
N GLY A 88 10.05 -2.97 -6.02
CA GLY A 88 9.82 -1.86 -6.94
C GLY A 88 9.30 -2.34 -8.29
N MET A 89 9.84 -3.42 -8.83
CA MET A 89 9.31 -4.09 -10.04
C MET A 89 7.90 -4.60 -9.82
N ALA A 90 7.60 -5.19 -8.66
CA ALA A 90 6.24 -5.61 -8.31
C ALA A 90 5.26 -4.42 -8.24
N GLY A 91 5.70 -3.28 -7.72
CA GLY A 91 4.94 -2.02 -7.75
C GLY A 91 4.63 -1.56 -9.18
N ALA A 92 5.63 -1.54 -10.05
CA ALA A 92 5.43 -1.20 -11.47
C ALA A 92 4.51 -2.20 -12.19
N ALA A 93 4.66 -3.49 -11.93
CA ALA A 93 3.80 -4.53 -12.47
C ALA A 93 2.34 -4.34 -12.04
N LEU A 94 2.11 -3.95 -10.78
CA LEU A 94 0.78 -3.61 -10.28
C LEU A 94 0.19 -2.39 -11.02
N LEU A 95 0.99 -1.35 -11.29
CA LEU A 95 0.53 -0.19 -12.07
C LEU A 95 0.06 -0.60 -13.48
N TYR A 96 0.88 -1.37 -14.21
CA TYR A 96 0.50 -1.90 -15.53
C TYR A 96 -0.75 -2.77 -15.48
N TRP A 97 -0.89 -3.58 -14.43
CA TRP A 97 -2.04 -4.45 -14.24
C TRP A 97 -3.33 -3.65 -14.04
N LEU A 98 -3.30 -2.61 -13.21
CA LEU A 98 -4.46 -1.73 -12.98
C LEU A 98 -4.81 -0.92 -14.24
N GLU A 99 -3.81 -0.45 -14.98
CA GLU A 99 -4.02 0.25 -16.24
C GLU A 99 -4.67 -0.67 -17.29
N LEU A 100 -4.16 -1.89 -17.44
CA LEU A 100 -4.74 -2.91 -18.31
C LEU A 100 -6.20 -3.18 -17.93
N ALA A 101 -6.49 -3.37 -16.65
CA ALA A 101 -7.84 -3.60 -16.16
C ALA A 101 -8.77 -2.45 -16.55
N ARG A 102 -8.37 -1.19 -16.34
CA ARG A 102 -9.14 -0.02 -16.76
C ARG A 102 -9.35 0.01 -18.27
N ARG A 103 -8.31 -0.23 -19.07
CA ARG A 103 -8.42 -0.28 -20.54
C ARG A 103 -9.40 -1.36 -21.00
N LEU A 104 -9.40 -2.53 -20.37
CA LEU A 104 -10.33 -3.62 -20.69
C LEU A 104 -11.79 -3.25 -20.38
N PHE A 105 -12.06 -2.65 -19.21
CA PHE A 105 -13.41 -2.23 -18.86
C PHE A 105 -13.92 -1.07 -19.72
N VAL A 106 -13.06 -0.11 -20.08
CA VAL A 106 -13.42 0.98 -21.01
C VAL A 106 -13.75 0.42 -22.40
N LYS A 107 -13.01 -0.59 -22.88
CA LYS A 107 -13.28 -1.27 -24.15
C LYS A 107 -14.62 -1.99 -24.20
N LEU A 108 -15.18 -2.39 -23.06
CA LEU A 108 -16.52 -3.01 -23.02
C LEU A 108 -17.62 -2.02 -23.42
N ALA A 109 -17.37 -0.70 -23.33
CA ALA A 109 -18.29 0.37 -23.72
C ALA A 109 -19.71 0.24 -23.12
N LEU A 110 -19.81 -0.31 -21.91
CA LEU A 110 -21.08 -0.53 -21.23
C LEU A 110 -21.59 0.77 -20.59
N PRO A 111 -22.89 1.09 -20.68
CA PRO A 111 -23.45 2.23 -19.96
C PRO A 111 -23.45 1.98 -18.44
N LEU A 112 -23.28 3.04 -17.66
CA LEU A 112 -23.47 2.97 -16.21
C LEU A 112 -24.91 2.52 -15.90
N PRO A 113 -25.13 1.58 -14.95
CA PRO A 113 -24.19 1.06 -13.94
C PRO A 113 -23.53 -0.30 -14.27
N LEU A 114 -23.63 -0.80 -15.51
CA LEU A 114 -23.23 -2.17 -15.87
C LEU A 114 -21.76 -2.52 -15.58
N PRO A 115 -20.75 -1.64 -15.82
CA PRO A 115 -19.37 -1.93 -15.43
C PRO A 115 -19.22 -2.22 -13.93
N LEU A 116 -19.93 -1.46 -13.07
CA LEU A 116 -19.90 -1.62 -11.62
C LEU A 116 -20.52 -2.94 -11.18
N ILE A 117 -21.65 -3.32 -11.82
CA ILE A 117 -22.29 -4.61 -11.58
C ILE A 117 -21.35 -5.74 -11.96
N LEU A 118 -20.71 -5.67 -13.13
CA LEU A 118 -19.75 -6.67 -13.58
C LEU A 118 -18.55 -6.77 -12.62
N GLY A 119 -17.97 -5.65 -12.20
CA GLY A 119 -16.89 -5.61 -11.22
C GLY A 119 -17.31 -6.27 -9.90
N GLY A 120 -18.48 -5.91 -9.38
CA GLY A 120 -19.04 -6.50 -8.17
C GLY A 120 -19.34 -8.00 -8.30
N LEU A 121 -19.86 -8.45 -9.44
CA LEU A 121 -20.11 -9.87 -9.72
C LEU A 121 -18.82 -10.68 -9.75
N ILE A 122 -17.76 -10.16 -10.39
CA ILE A 122 -16.44 -10.83 -10.42
C ILE A 122 -15.91 -10.96 -9.00
N VAL A 123 -15.90 -9.87 -8.22
CA VAL A 123 -15.43 -9.90 -6.82
C VAL A 123 -16.28 -10.84 -5.97
N GLY A 124 -17.61 -10.81 -6.13
CA GLY A 124 -18.54 -11.69 -5.42
C GLY A 124 -18.30 -13.16 -5.73
N ALA A 125 -18.15 -13.51 -7.01
CA ALA A 125 -17.85 -14.88 -7.44
C ALA A 125 -16.51 -15.40 -6.89
N LEU A 126 -15.46 -14.56 -6.92
CA LEU A 126 -14.16 -14.89 -6.32
C LEU A 126 -14.29 -15.11 -4.80
N SER A 127 -15.09 -14.27 -4.14
CA SER A 127 -15.28 -14.29 -2.69
C SER A 127 -16.11 -15.47 -2.20
N LEU A 128 -16.99 -16.03 -3.03
CA LEU A 128 -17.70 -17.28 -2.71
C LEU A 128 -16.75 -18.48 -2.61
N TRP A 129 -15.66 -18.45 -3.37
CA TRP A 129 -14.64 -19.51 -3.32
C TRP A 129 -13.58 -19.27 -2.26
N ARG A 130 -13.11 -18.01 -2.14
CA ARG A 130 -12.12 -17.57 -1.15
C ARG A 130 -12.57 -16.26 -0.50
N PRO A 131 -13.22 -16.34 0.67
CA PRO A 131 -13.70 -15.16 1.40
C PRO A 131 -12.58 -14.16 1.75
N GLU A 132 -11.32 -14.59 1.81
CA GLU A 132 -10.17 -13.73 2.07
C GLU A 132 -9.95 -12.64 1.00
N VAL A 133 -10.55 -12.81 -0.19
CA VAL A 133 -10.39 -11.93 -1.34
C VAL A 133 -11.25 -10.67 -1.25
N TRP A 134 -12.37 -10.69 -0.51
CA TRP A 134 -13.26 -9.53 -0.43
C TRP A 134 -12.67 -8.36 0.37
N GLY A 135 -13.33 -7.20 0.29
CA GLY A 135 -12.96 -6.00 1.04
C GLY A 135 -11.57 -5.46 0.69
N ASN A 136 -11.06 -4.58 1.55
CA ASN A 136 -9.87 -3.78 1.25
C ASN A 136 -8.54 -4.53 1.46
N GLY A 137 -8.58 -5.73 2.06
CA GLY A 137 -7.40 -6.56 2.33
C GLY A 137 -6.81 -6.44 3.74
N ASP A 138 -7.38 -5.60 4.60
CA ASP A 138 -6.92 -5.36 5.98
C ASP A 138 -6.81 -6.66 6.81
N SER A 139 -7.86 -7.48 6.82
CA SER A 139 -7.87 -8.79 7.49
C SER A 139 -6.88 -9.79 6.91
N GLY A 140 -6.59 -9.68 5.61
CA GLY A 140 -5.62 -10.53 4.93
C GLY A 140 -4.17 -10.10 5.19
N ILE A 141 -3.91 -8.79 5.31
CA ILE A 141 -2.61 -8.27 5.78
C ILE A 141 -2.36 -8.78 7.20
N ARG A 142 -3.38 -8.71 8.07
CA ARG A 142 -3.29 -9.20 9.43
C ARG A 142 -2.89 -10.67 9.52
N GLN A 143 -3.56 -11.54 8.74
CA GLN A 143 -3.25 -12.98 8.73
C GLN A 143 -1.84 -13.30 8.23
N GLN A 144 -1.30 -12.49 7.30
CA GLN A 144 0.08 -12.62 6.81
C GLN A 144 1.10 -12.17 7.87
N ILE A 145 0.85 -11.05 8.54
CA ILE A 145 1.72 -10.55 9.62
C ILE A 145 1.71 -11.50 10.82
N ASP A 146 0.56 -12.11 11.14
CA ASP A 146 0.45 -13.10 12.22
C ASP A 146 1.06 -14.47 11.84
N GLY A 147 1.53 -14.65 10.60
CA GLY A 147 2.14 -15.90 10.13
C GLY A 147 1.16 -17.07 10.01
N LEU A 148 -0.14 -16.78 9.88
CA LEU A 148 -1.20 -17.79 9.86
C LEU A 148 -1.39 -18.41 8.47
N TRP A 149 -0.92 -17.75 7.42
CA TRP A 149 -1.02 -18.23 6.05
C TRP A 149 0.27 -18.89 5.59
N SER A 150 0.15 -20.11 5.07
CA SER A 150 1.25 -20.74 4.35
C SER A 150 1.51 -20.04 3.01
N TRP A 151 2.71 -20.18 2.46
CA TRP A 151 3.08 -19.57 1.18
C TRP A 151 2.13 -19.95 0.03
N GLN A 152 1.53 -21.15 0.08
CA GLN A 152 0.52 -21.59 -0.91
C GLN A 152 -0.75 -20.75 -0.81
N ILE A 153 -1.23 -20.49 0.41
CA ILE A 153 -2.42 -19.67 0.66
C ILE A 153 -2.13 -18.23 0.24
N VAL A 154 -0.97 -17.68 0.63
CA VAL A 154 -0.54 -16.33 0.22
C VAL A 154 -0.53 -16.22 -1.31
N THR A 155 0.05 -17.18 -2.01
CA THR A 155 0.12 -17.18 -3.49
C THR A 155 -1.28 -17.24 -4.13
N LEU A 156 -2.13 -18.16 -3.65
CA LEU A 156 -3.50 -18.31 -4.17
C LEU A 156 -4.33 -17.04 -3.93
N VAL A 157 -4.36 -16.53 -2.69
CA VAL A 157 -5.14 -15.34 -2.34
C VAL A 157 -4.59 -14.11 -3.04
N LEU A 158 -3.26 -13.97 -3.18
CA LEU A 158 -2.66 -12.88 -3.95
C LEU A 158 -3.14 -12.87 -5.41
N ALA A 159 -3.13 -14.03 -6.07
CA ALA A 159 -3.61 -14.13 -7.45
C ALA A 159 -5.08 -13.71 -7.57
N LEU A 160 -5.95 -14.20 -6.68
CA LEU A 160 -7.37 -13.85 -6.68
C LEU A 160 -7.60 -12.38 -6.29
N LYS A 161 -6.80 -11.84 -5.36
CA LYS A 161 -6.87 -10.43 -4.95
C LYS A 161 -6.49 -9.51 -6.10
N LEU A 162 -5.45 -9.85 -6.89
CA LEU A 162 -5.08 -9.07 -8.07
C LEU A 162 -6.22 -9.03 -9.11
N LEU A 163 -6.95 -10.13 -9.29
CA LEU A 163 -8.15 -10.17 -10.14
C LEU A 163 -9.28 -9.30 -9.56
N ALA A 164 -9.54 -9.39 -8.25
CA ALA A 164 -10.57 -8.61 -7.58
C ALA A 164 -10.27 -7.10 -7.65
N VAL A 165 -9.03 -6.69 -7.39
CA VAL A 165 -8.59 -5.29 -7.44
C VAL A 165 -8.62 -4.76 -8.87
N ALA A 166 -8.26 -5.57 -9.86
CA ALA A 166 -8.44 -5.24 -11.27
C ALA A 166 -9.92 -5.05 -11.63
N ALA A 167 -10.81 -5.92 -11.15
CA ALA A 167 -12.24 -5.81 -11.40
C ALA A 167 -12.84 -4.55 -10.75
N THR A 168 -12.54 -4.26 -9.49
CA THR A 168 -13.05 -3.06 -8.80
C THR A 168 -12.50 -1.78 -9.44
N THR A 169 -11.18 -1.71 -9.65
CA THR A 169 -10.53 -0.51 -10.19
C THR A 169 -10.90 -0.30 -11.66
N GLY A 170 -10.89 -1.37 -12.44
CA GLY A 170 -11.24 -1.34 -13.86
C GLY A 170 -12.69 -0.92 -14.10
N SER A 171 -13.62 -1.39 -13.26
CA SER A 171 -15.04 -1.01 -13.34
C SER A 171 -15.31 0.48 -13.06
N GLY A 172 -14.34 1.22 -12.51
CA GLY A 172 -14.52 2.60 -12.10
C GLY A 172 -15.26 2.78 -10.78
N ALA A 173 -15.33 1.73 -9.95
CA ALA A 173 -15.96 1.83 -8.63
C ALA A 173 -15.24 2.88 -7.76
N PRO A 174 -15.97 3.79 -7.09
CA PRO A 174 -15.36 4.79 -6.24
C PRO A 174 -14.67 4.10 -5.05
N GLY A 175 -13.36 4.27 -4.95
CA GLY A 175 -12.57 3.62 -3.91
C GLY A 175 -11.08 3.90 -4.06
N GLY A 176 -10.35 3.65 -2.98
CA GLY A 176 -8.89 3.75 -2.95
C GLY A 176 -8.24 2.39 -3.22
N VAL A 177 -7.14 2.42 -3.96
CA VAL A 177 -6.26 1.26 -4.20
C VAL A 177 -5.14 1.13 -3.17
N PHE A 178 -5.14 2.01 -2.16
CA PHE A 178 -4.07 2.11 -1.16
C PHE A 178 -3.92 0.85 -0.29
N THR A 179 -4.98 0.38 0.38
CA THR A 179 -4.94 -0.85 1.19
C THR A 179 -4.72 -2.11 0.34
N PRO A 180 -5.36 -2.26 -0.84
CA PRO A 180 -5.03 -3.35 -1.74
C PRO A 180 -3.54 -3.40 -2.14
N THR A 181 -2.91 -2.26 -2.38
CA THR A 181 -1.46 -2.19 -2.63
C THR A 181 -0.66 -2.66 -1.42
N LEU A 182 -1.01 -2.23 -0.21
CA LEU A 182 -0.38 -2.75 1.02
C LEU A 182 -0.53 -4.28 1.12
N PHE A 183 -1.70 -4.82 0.80
CA PHE A 183 -1.94 -6.27 0.79
C PHE A 183 -1.01 -6.99 -0.20
N VAL A 184 -0.89 -6.47 -1.43
CA VAL A 184 0.02 -7.03 -2.44
C VAL A 184 1.46 -6.97 -1.95
N GLY A 185 1.86 -5.86 -1.31
CA GLY A 185 3.17 -5.71 -0.69
C GLY A 185 3.44 -6.71 0.43
N ALA A 186 2.49 -6.89 1.35
CA ALA A 186 2.57 -7.90 2.41
C ALA A 186 2.77 -9.29 1.84
N ALA A 187 1.99 -9.65 0.81
CA ALA A 187 2.05 -10.96 0.19
C ALA A 187 3.39 -11.18 -0.51
N PHE A 188 3.87 -10.15 -1.21
CA PHE A 188 5.18 -10.21 -1.86
C PHE A 188 6.32 -10.39 -0.85
N GLY A 189 6.26 -9.67 0.27
CA GLY A 189 7.21 -9.81 1.37
C GLY A 189 7.18 -11.19 2.05
N ALA A 190 5.99 -11.72 2.33
CA ALA A 190 5.82 -13.05 2.91
C ALA A 190 6.34 -14.16 1.99
N LEU A 191 6.05 -14.07 0.68
CA LEU A 191 6.56 -15.03 -0.31
C LEU A 191 8.08 -14.96 -0.45
N LEU A 192 8.68 -13.77 -0.37
CA LEU A 192 10.13 -13.65 -0.32
C LEU A 192 10.69 -14.32 0.93
N SER A 193 10.10 -14.07 2.09
CA SER A 193 10.53 -14.70 3.35
C SER A 193 10.51 -16.23 3.24
N ALA A 194 9.44 -16.78 2.68
CA ALA A 194 9.34 -18.22 2.41
C ALA A 194 10.41 -18.73 1.43
N ALA A 195 10.71 -17.96 0.37
CA ALA A 195 11.76 -18.30 -0.59
C ALA A 195 13.16 -18.26 0.05
N LEU A 196 13.46 -17.25 0.87
CA LEU A 196 14.72 -17.13 1.61
C LEU A 196 14.87 -18.29 2.60
N ALA A 197 13.81 -18.65 3.32
CA ALA A 197 13.79 -19.79 4.22
C ALA A 197 14.08 -21.11 3.48
N ALA A 198 13.50 -21.31 2.29
CA ALA A 198 13.77 -22.48 1.45
C ALA A 198 15.23 -22.55 0.95
N LEU A 199 15.90 -21.41 0.79
CA LEU A 199 17.32 -21.32 0.47
C LEU A 199 18.23 -21.48 1.70
N GLY A 200 17.68 -21.77 2.88
CA GLY A 200 18.42 -21.92 4.14
C GLY A 200 18.79 -20.59 4.82
N TYR A 201 18.24 -19.47 4.35
CA TYR A 201 18.48 -18.17 4.96
C TYR A 201 17.41 -17.86 6.03
N THR A 202 17.73 -18.14 7.30
CA THR A 202 16.89 -17.77 8.45
C THR A 202 17.27 -16.38 8.96
N GLY A 203 16.96 -15.37 8.14
CA GLY A 203 17.25 -13.96 8.41
C GLY A 203 16.36 -13.35 9.48
N ALA A 204 15.66 -12.26 9.13
CA ALA A 204 14.66 -11.67 10.00
C ALA A 204 13.38 -12.51 10.05
N ALA A 205 12.55 -12.27 11.07
CA ALA A 205 11.26 -12.94 11.18
C ALA A 205 10.36 -12.60 9.98
N GLU A 206 9.57 -13.57 9.53
CA GLU A 206 8.65 -13.44 8.39
C GLU A 206 7.77 -12.17 8.41
N PRO A 207 7.21 -11.74 9.55
CA PRO A 207 6.40 -10.51 9.60
C PRO A 207 7.17 -9.26 9.18
N VAL A 208 8.49 -9.22 9.41
CA VAL A 208 9.36 -8.08 9.04
C VAL A 208 9.46 -7.95 7.52
N TYR A 209 9.58 -9.07 6.81
CA TYR A 209 9.60 -9.05 5.34
C TYR A 209 8.23 -8.68 4.76
N ALA A 210 7.13 -9.16 5.36
CA ALA A 210 5.79 -8.75 4.95
C ALA A 210 5.61 -7.23 5.05
N VAL A 211 5.98 -6.61 6.17
CA VAL A 211 5.83 -5.16 6.33
C VAL A 211 6.85 -4.35 5.53
N LEU A 212 8.06 -4.88 5.29
CA LEU A 212 8.98 -4.30 4.31
C LEU A 212 8.34 -4.26 2.92
N GLY A 213 7.72 -5.37 2.49
CA GLY A 213 7.02 -5.46 1.21
C GLY A 213 5.83 -4.50 1.13
N MET A 214 5.06 -4.32 2.21
CA MET A 214 4.02 -3.30 2.30
C MET A 214 4.57 -1.92 1.98
N ALA A 215 5.69 -1.54 2.62
CA ALA A 215 6.27 -0.21 2.48
C ALA A 215 6.83 -0.02 1.07
N THR A 216 7.60 -0.98 0.55
CA THR A 216 8.30 -0.83 -0.73
C THR A 216 7.38 -0.92 -1.93
N VAL A 217 6.37 -1.80 -1.93
CA VAL A 217 5.37 -1.85 -3.02
C VAL A 217 4.47 -0.61 -3.01
N LEU A 218 4.12 -0.11 -1.82
CA LEU A 218 3.41 1.17 -1.71
C LEU A 218 4.26 2.33 -2.24
N ALA A 219 5.54 2.40 -1.87
CA ALA A 219 6.48 3.40 -2.39
C ALA A 219 6.63 3.30 -3.91
N GLY A 220 6.70 2.07 -4.45
CA GLY A 220 6.81 1.82 -5.88
C GLY A 220 5.57 2.22 -6.68
N THR A 221 4.37 2.10 -6.11
CA THR A 221 3.14 2.50 -6.82
C THR A 221 2.79 3.97 -6.66
N THR A 222 3.05 4.54 -5.49
CA THR A 222 2.70 5.94 -5.18
C THR A 222 3.77 6.94 -5.57
N HIS A 223 5.00 6.47 -5.79
CA HIS A 223 6.19 7.31 -5.98
C HIS A 223 6.46 8.27 -4.81
N ALA A 224 6.01 7.90 -3.61
CA ALA A 224 6.13 8.68 -2.38
C ALA A 224 6.81 7.85 -1.27
N PRO A 225 8.15 7.70 -1.33
CA PRO A 225 8.89 6.81 -0.45
C PRO A 225 8.84 7.21 1.02
N VAL A 226 8.84 8.51 1.35
CA VAL A 226 8.84 8.95 2.76
C VAL A 226 7.49 8.66 3.40
N MET A 227 6.40 8.98 2.70
CA MET A 227 5.04 8.66 3.09
C MET A 227 4.87 7.16 3.29
N ALA A 228 5.28 6.33 2.32
CA ALA A 228 5.08 4.89 2.38
C ALA A 228 5.82 4.24 3.57
N ALA A 229 7.06 4.65 3.82
CA ALA A 229 7.84 4.15 4.96
C ALA A 229 7.20 4.54 6.30
N LEU A 230 6.81 5.82 6.46
CA LEU A 230 6.14 6.30 7.67
C LEU A 230 4.79 5.63 7.87
N MET A 231 4.01 5.47 6.80
CA MET A 231 2.70 4.83 6.83
C MET A 231 2.79 3.44 7.46
N VAL A 232 3.69 2.59 6.97
CA VAL A 232 3.82 1.24 7.49
C VAL A 232 4.40 1.23 8.90
N ALA A 233 5.35 2.12 9.22
CA ALA A 233 5.88 2.24 10.58
C ALA A 233 4.78 2.64 11.59
N GLU A 234 3.94 3.62 11.27
CA GLU A 234 2.82 4.03 12.14
C GLU A 234 1.74 2.95 12.24
N MET A 235 1.40 2.29 11.12
CA MET A 235 0.39 1.22 11.12
C MET A 235 0.82 -0.01 11.94
N THR A 236 2.12 -0.23 12.11
CA THR A 236 2.68 -1.39 12.83
C THR A 236 3.19 -1.04 14.23
N GLY A 237 3.43 0.25 14.50
CA GLY A 237 4.09 0.74 15.71
C GLY A 237 5.61 0.54 15.72
N GLN A 238 6.21 -0.01 14.66
CA GLN A 238 7.64 -0.35 14.60
C GLN A 238 8.49 0.75 13.95
N TYR A 239 8.63 1.89 14.63
CA TYR A 239 9.46 3.01 14.14
C TYR A 239 10.96 2.66 14.03
N SER A 240 11.43 1.63 14.73
CA SER A 240 12.81 1.13 14.61
C SER A 240 13.15 0.65 13.19
N LEU A 241 12.15 0.17 12.43
CA LEU A 241 12.31 -0.30 11.06
C LEU A 241 12.47 0.82 10.03
N LEU A 242 12.22 2.09 10.39
CA LEU A 242 12.34 3.22 9.46
C LEU A 242 13.74 3.36 8.85
N THR A 243 14.76 2.96 9.62
CA THR A 243 16.16 2.95 9.17
C THR A 243 16.39 2.05 7.95
N VAL A 244 15.60 0.99 7.79
CA VAL A 244 15.63 0.09 6.62
C VAL A 244 14.55 0.47 5.61
N PHE A 245 13.34 0.82 6.07
CA PHE A 245 12.22 1.12 5.20
C PHE A 245 12.48 2.32 4.31
N LEU A 246 13.03 3.43 4.83
CA LEU A 246 13.26 4.62 4.03
C LEU A 246 14.19 4.36 2.83
N PRO A 247 15.43 3.86 3.00
CA PRO A 247 16.29 3.56 1.87
C PRO A 247 15.70 2.50 0.94
N ALA A 248 15.03 1.47 1.47
CA ALA A 248 14.36 0.46 0.65
C ALA A 248 13.23 1.08 -0.20
N CYS A 249 12.40 1.95 0.39
CA CYS A 249 11.32 2.64 -0.32
C CYS A 249 11.88 3.54 -1.43
N VAL A 250 12.97 4.27 -1.17
CA VAL A 250 13.64 5.09 -2.19
C VAL A 250 14.11 4.22 -3.36
N VAL A 251 14.78 3.10 -3.11
CA VAL A 251 15.22 2.18 -4.17
C VAL A 251 14.02 1.60 -4.94
N ALA A 252 12.98 1.17 -4.25
CA ALA A 252 11.77 0.63 -4.87
C ALA A 252 11.06 1.67 -5.76
N THR A 253 10.95 2.92 -5.28
CA THR A 253 10.41 4.04 -6.06
C THR A 253 11.26 4.31 -7.31
N LEU A 254 12.59 4.39 -7.19
CA LEU A 254 13.47 4.63 -8.34
C LEU A 254 13.35 3.55 -9.40
N VAL A 255 13.32 2.27 -9.00
CA VAL A 255 13.11 1.15 -9.92
C VAL A 255 11.74 1.21 -10.57
N SER A 256 10.69 1.48 -9.78
CA SER A 256 9.34 1.58 -10.31
C SER A 256 9.18 2.73 -11.30
N GLN A 257 9.71 3.92 -11.01
CA GLN A 257 9.67 5.09 -11.91
C GLN A 257 10.38 4.84 -13.25
N ARG A 258 11.43 4.04 -13.26
CA ARG A 258 12.13 3.65 -14.50
C ARG A 258 11.31 2.71 -15.37
N LEU A 259 10.44 1.89 -14.77
CA LEU A 259 9.58 0.95 -15.47
C LEU A 259 8.24 1.60 -15.84
N HIS A 260 7.62 2.31 -14.91
CA HIS A 260 6.33 2.97 -15.07
C HIS A 260 6.41 4.45 -14.58
N PRO A 261 6.53 5.43 -15.50
CA PRO A 261 6.80 6.83 -15.14
C PRO A 261 5.70 7.50 -14.31
N GLN A 262 4.44 7.11 -14.51
CA GLN A 262 3.31 7.67 -13.77
C GLN A 262 3.11 6.95 -12.44
N SER A 263 2.72 7.69 -11.40
CA SER A 263 2.25 7.08 -10.15
C SER A 263 0.80 6.64 -10.27
N ILE A 264 0.33 5.89 -9.28
CA ILE A 264 -1.06 5.43 -9.20
C ILE A 264 -2.08 6.58 -9.22
N TYR A 265 -1.71 7.75 -8.70
CA TYR A 265 -2.56 8.95 -8.70
C TYR A 265 -2.56 9.65 -10.06
N GLY A 266 -1.48 9.51 -10.84
CA GLY A 266 -1.40 9.99 -12.22
C GLY A 266 -2.28 9.19 -13.18
N LEU A 267 -2.53 7.91 -12.88
CA LEU A 267 -3.42 7.07 -13.69
C LEU A 267 -4.86 7.59 -13.74
N SER A 268 -5.36 8.18 -12.65
CA SER A 268 -6.76 8.62 -12.53
C SER A 268 -7.07 9.95 -13.23
N ALA A 269 -6.07 10.79 -13.51
CA ALA A 269 -6.30 12.01 -14.27
C ALA A 269 -6.66 11.66 -15.72
N PRO A 270 -7.75 12.20 -16.29
CA PRO A 270 -7.90 12.17 -17.73
C PRO A 270 -6.65 12.84 -18.30
N THR A 271 -5.86 12.11 -19.08
CA THR A 271 -4.92 12.76 -19.99
C THR A 271 -5.77 13.69 -20.84
N GLU A 272 -5.60 15.00 -20.66
CA GLU A 272 -6.01 15.96 -21.67
C GLU A 272 -5.31 15.49 -22.95
N GLU A 273 -6.08 14.93 -23.88
CA GLU A 273 -5.59 14.66 -25.21
C GLU A 273 -5.05 15.98 -25.77
N PRO A 274 -3.82 16.03 -26.31
CA PRO A 274 -3.45 17.17 -27.13
C PRO A 274 -4.37 17.14 -28.36
N LYS A 275 -5.29 18.11 -28.42
CA LYS A 275 -6.01 18.46 -29.64
C LYS A 275 -5.03 18.88 -30.74
#